data_AF-A0A955DQY3-F1
#
_entry.id   AF-A0A955DQY3-F1
#
_cell.length_a   1.000
_cell.length_b   1.000
_cell.length_c   1.000
_cell.angle_alpha   90.00
_cell.angle_beta   90.00
_cell.angle_gamma   90.00
#
_symmetry.space_group_name_H-M   'P 1'
#
loop_
_entity.id
_entity.type
_entity.pdbx_description
1 polymer ?
#
loop_
_entity_poly.entity_id
_entity_poly.type
_entity_poly.pdbx_seq_one_letter_code
_entity_poly.pdbx_strand_id
1 'polypeptide(L)' 'MEALTAVSIAALTLYDMTKAIDRGLRIDGIRLVEKTKTPITPD' A
#
# COMPACT_ATOMS: atom_id res chain seq x y z
N MET A 1 -3.41 3.34 -9.14
CA MET A 1 -2.05 2.86 -8.82
C MET A 1 -1.56 3.48 -7.52
N GLU A 2 -1.83 4.77 -7.35
CA GLU A 2 -1.61 5.62 -6.19
C GLU A 2 -1.88 4.93 -4.85
N ALA A 3 -3.04 4.26 -4.70
CA ALA A 3 -3.36 3.53 -3.46
C ALA A 3 -2.36 2.41 -3.13
N LEU A 4 -1.97 1.61 -4.13
CA LEU A 4 -1.00 0.52 -3.96
C LEU A 4 0.41 1.06 -3.74
N THR A 5 0.77 2.15 -4.40
CA THR A 5 2.06 2.81 -4.18
C THR A 5 2.15 3.39 -2.76
N ALA A 6 1.10 4.08 -2.30
CA ALA A 6 1.05 4.70 -0.97
C ALA A 6 1.20 3.64 0.14
N VAL A 7 0.44 2.54 0.07
CA VAL A 7 0.56 1.46 1.07
C VAL A 7 1.93 0.79 1.04
N SER A 8 2.52 0.62 -0.15
CA SER A 8 3.86 0.03 -0.28
C SER A 8 4.93 0.91 0.36
N ILE A 9 4.87 2.23 0.14
CA ILE A 9 5.81 3.17 0.77
C ILE A 9 5.60 3.17 2.30
N ALA A 10 4.37 3.23 2.78
CA ALA A 10 4.08 3.19 4.21
C ALA A 10 4.60 1.90 4.87
N ALA A 11 4.41 0.74 4.23
CA ALA A 11 4.93 -0.53 4.71
C ALA A 11 6.47 -0.54 4.74
N LEU A 12 7.12 0.01 3.72
CA LEU A 12 8.59 0.14 3.68
C LEU A 12 9.11 1.12 4.75
N THR A 13 8.39 2.20 5.05
CA THR A 13 8.74 3.10 6.17
C THR A 13 8.67 2.37 7.50
N LEU A 14 7.63 1.54 7.72
CA LEU A 14 7.54 0.74 8.94
C LEU A 14 8.66 -0.30 9.02
N TYR A 15 8.96 -0.96 7.90
CA TYR A 15 10.11 -1.86 7.80
C TYR A 15 11.40 -1.13 8.17
N ASP A 16 11.61 0.09 7.65
CA ASP A 16 12.81 0.88 7.94
C ASP A 16 13.00 1.15 9.44
N MET A 17 11.91 1.46 10.16
CA MET A 17 11.96 1.72 11.60
C MET A 17 12.16 0.43 12.43
N THR A 18 11.76 -0.73 11.92
CA THR A 18 11.70 -1.99 12.69
C THR A 18 12.74 -3.04 12.28
N LYS A 19 13.43 -2.86 11.15
CA LYS A 19 14.41 -3.81 10.57
C LYS A 19 15.57 -4.20 11.49
N ALA A 20 15.85 -3.38 12.51
CA ALA A 20 16.89 -3.68 13.51
C ALA A 20 16.39 -4.64 14.61
N ILE A 21 15.08 -4.69 14.83
CA ILE A 21 14.42 -5.53 15.85
C ILE A 21 14.24 -6.94 15.30
N ASP A 22 13.73 -7.06 14.07
CA ASP A 22 13.51 -8.34 13.40
C ASP A 22 13.96 -8.26 11.93
N ARG A 23 14.90 -9.15 11.57
CA ARG A 23 15.40 -9.30 10.19
C ARG A 23 14.55 -10.23 9.33
N GLY A 24 13.65 -10.99 9.95
CA GLY A 24 12.71 -11.89 9.30
C GLY A 24 11.38 -11.23 8.92
N LEU A 25 11.22 -9.92 9.19
CA LEU A 25 10.01 -9.19 8.85
C LEU A 25 9.72 -9.32 7.34
N ARG A 26 8.46 -9.58 6.98
CA ARG A 26 8.03 -9.65 5.57
C ARG A 26 6.81 -8.78 5.37
N ILE A 27 6.82 -8.00 4.30
CA ILE A 27 5.63 -7.30 3.82
C ILE A 27 4.95 -8.22 2.81
N ASP A 28 3.71 -8.59 3.08
CA ASP A 28 2.89 -9.43 2.22
C ASP A 28 1.45 -8.87 2.08
N GLY A 29 0.59 -9.56 1.33
CA GLY A 29 -0.84 -9.25 1.28
C GLY A 29 -1.23 -7.91 0.64
N ILE A 30 -0.30 -7.14 0.07
CA ILE A 30 -0.61 -5.88 -0.64
C ILE A 30 -1.51 -6.20 -1.84
N ARG A 31 -2.77 -5.74 -1.77
CA ARG A 31 -3.75 -5.87 -2.83
C ARG A 31 -4.76 -4.75 -2.78
N LEU A 32 -5.40 -4.49 -3.91
CA LEU A 32 -6.52 -3.55 -3.97
C LEU A 32 -7.78 -4.26 -3.46
N VAL A 33 -8.39 -3.72 -2.41
CA VAL A 33 -9.63 -4.28 -1.84
C VAL A 33 -10.85 -3.83 -2.62
N GLU A 34 -10.88 -2.56 -3.01
CA GLU A 34 -12.00 -1.95 -3.72
C GLU A 34 -11.49 -0.84 -4.66
N LYS A 35 -12.24 -0.61 -5.74
CA LYS A 35 -12.07 0.56 -6.61
C LYS A 35 -13.43 1.00 -7.15
N THR A 36 -13.86 2.19 -6.75
CA THR A 36 -15.07 2.83 -7.29
C THR A 36 -14.68 3.80 -8.40
N LYS A 37 -15.48 3.87 -9.46
CA LYS A 37 -15.36 4.88 -10.50
C LYS A 37 -16.71 5.56 -10.67
N THR A 38 -16.77 6.87 -10.46
CA THR A 38 -17.95 7.64 -10.83
C THR A 38 -17.90 7.90 -12.34
N PRO A 39 -18.92 7.52 -13.11
CA PRO A 39 -18.99 7.88 -14.51
C PRO A 39 -19.12 9.40 -14.64
N ILE A 40 -18.38 9.98 -15.58
CA ILE A 40 -18.59 11.37 -15.99
C ILE A 40 -19.71 11.30 -17.01
N THR A 41 -20.95 11.56 -16.59
CA THR A 41 -22.03 11.85 -17.55
C THR A 41 -21.76 13.22 -18.15
N PRO A 42 -21.60 13.34 -19.49
CA PRO A 42 -21.68 14.64 -20.13
C PRO A 42 -23.13 15.15 -20.05
N ASP A 43 -23.29 16.42 -19.75
CA ASP A 43 -24.57 17.14 -19.86
C ASP A 43 -25.11 17.12 -21.29
#